data_AF-A0A9P6L083-F1
#
_entry.id   AF-A0A9P6L083-F1
#
_cell.length_a   1.000
_cell.length_b   1.000
_cell.length_c   1.000
_cell.angle_alpha   90.00
_cell.angle_beta   90.00
_cell.angle_gamma   90.00
#
_symmetry.space_group_name_H-M   'P 1'
#
loop_
_entity.id
_entity.type
_entity.pdbx_description
1 polymer ?
#
loop_
_entity_poly.entity_id
_entity_poly.type
_entity_poly.pdbx_seq_one_letter_code
_entity_poly.pdbx_strand_id
1 'polypeptide(L)'
;MLEVIENGDGFLYGDSDVYGQYINFITLSTENVNGVLVKSISNISHKSTPLLNSHPHKNYKFKCQHGIDIEYASINTLPSEGWEELIECWSCHNNEFKSMLDLTIKPRPKGILLSHLYIILNDNDMPECCTEGTRVPRKVFMNEINVEGFSNQVFLYKFLLEHFKMNSHFLYTLDNKVYELTCFYKCTVFIFVNGEFCGYKAIKVGVKETEKKMKEKNSINEYFIRLIHTSMMRAEIEILGYDIGFFLEKYTS
;
A
#
# COMPACT_ATOMS: atom_id res chain seq x y z
N MET A 1 16.21 -13.24 3.23
CA MET A 1 15.67 -11.86 3.18
C MET A 1 16.34 -11.05 4.28
N LEU A 2 16.76 -9.83 4.01
CA LEU A 2 17.32 -8.91 5.02
C LEU A 2 16.34 -7.79 5.28
N GLU A 3 15.93 -7.64 6.53
CA GLU A 3 15.14 -6.52 7.04
C GLU A 3 16.06 -5.59 7.83
N VAL A 4 15.94 -4.29 7.60
CA VAL A 4 16.66 -3.23 8.34
C VAL A 4 15.65 -2.21 8.85
N ILE A 5 15.66 -1.98 10.15
CA ILE A 5 14.81 -0.99 10.83
C ILE A 5 15.55 0.35 10.96
N GLU A 6 14.81 1.42 11.30
CA GLU A 6 15.30 2.80 11.23
C GLU A 6 16.54 3.08 12.09
N ASN A 7 16.73 2.35 13.19
CA ASN A 7 17.88 2.50 14.08
C ASN A 7 19.17 1.81 13.54
N GLY A 8 19.10 1.12 12.40
CA GLY A 8 20.22 0.40 11.79
C GLY A 8 20.39 -1.05 12.24
N ASP A 9 19.54 -1.54 13.15
CA ASP A 9 19.43 -2.96 13.46
C ASP A 9 18.55 -3.67 12.42
N GLY A 10 18.49 -5.00 12.48
CA GLY A 10 17.73 -5.76 11.51
C GLY A 10 17.55 -7.23 11.83
N PHE A 11 16.93 -7.91 10.87
CA PHE A 11 16.69 -9.34 10.92
C PHE A 11 17.08 -9.99 9.59
N LEU A 12 17.79 -11.11 9.67
CA LEU A 12 18.03 -11.99 8.54
C LEU A 12 17.12 -13.21 8.64
N TYR A 13 16.33 -13.42 7.60
CA TYR A 13 15.47 -14.59 7.43
C TYR A 13 16.13 -15.55 6.44
N GLY A 14 16.49 -16.75 6.92
CA GLY A 14 17.14 -17.80 6.14
C GLY A 14 18.67 -17.75 6.16
N ASP A 15 19.30 -18.18 5.06
CA ASP A 15 20.75 -18.30 4.97
C ASP A 15 21.45 -16.92 4.94
N SER A 16 22.35 -16.72 5.91
CA SER A 16 23.13 -15.49 6.05
C SER A 16 24.30 -15.38 5.08
N ASP A 17 24.79 -16.51 4.57
CA ASP A 17 26.05 -16.56 3.81
C ASP A 17 25.92 -15.80 2.49
N VAL A 18 24.71 -15.77 1.95
CA VAL A 18 24.33 -14.99 0.76
C VAL A 18 24.60 -13.48 0.95
N TYR A 19 24.44 -12.97 2.17
CA TYR A 19 24.57 -11.54 2.46
C TYR A 19 25.99 -11.12 2.89
N GLY A 20 26.83 -12.08 3.31
CA GLY A 20 28.16 -11.80 3.84
C GLY A 20 29.11 -11.08 2.87
N GLN A 21 28.86 -11.16 1.56
CA GLN A 21 29.62 -10.44 0.54
C GLN A 21 29.17 -8.99 0.33
N TYR A 22 27.95 -8.63 0.77
CA TYR A 22 27.32 -7.34 0.49
C TYR A 22 27.18 -6.46 1.73
N ILE A 23 27.14 -7.07 2.91
CA ILE A 23 27.02 -6.37 4.19
C ILE A 23 28.00 -6.94 5.22
N ASN A 24 28.42 -6.11 6.17
CA ASN A 24 28.93 -6.57 7.47
C ASN A 24 27.87 -6.32 8.53
N PHE A 25 27.80 -7.20 9.52
CA PHE A 25 26.89 -7.08 10.66
C PHE A 25 27.41 -7.90 11.84
N ILE A 26 26.89 -7.62 13.03
CA ILE A 26 27.08 -8.43 14.23
C ILE A 26 25.80 -9.22 14.46
N THR A 27 25.91 -10.52 14.72
CA THR A 27 24.75 -11.33 15.15
C THR A 27 24.54 -11.17 16.64
N LEU A 28 23.35 -10.71 17.03
CA LEU A 28 22.96 -10.53 18.43
C LEU A 28 22.32 -11.80 19.01
N SER A 29 21.43 -12.41 18.23
CA SER A 29 20.75 -13.65 18.59
C SER A 29 20.43 -14.47 17.35
N THR A 30 20.14 -15.75 17.56
CA THR A 30 19.69 -16.66 16.51
C THR A 30 18.60 -17.55 17.09
N GLU A 31 17.50 -17.64 16.36
CA GLU A 31 16.35 -18.45 16.73
C GLU A 31 15.84 -19.24 15.52
N ASN A 32 15.15 -20.34 15.77
CA ASN A 32 14.47 -21.10 14.75
C ASN A 32 12.96 -20.95 14.98
N VAL A 33 12.27 -20.35 14.01
CA VAL A 33 10.83 -20.12 14.05
C VAL A 33 10.21 -20.87 12.88
N ASN A 34 9.42 -21.91 13.17
CA ASN A 34 8.75 -22.75 12.17
C ASN A 34 9.70 -23.32 11.09
N GLY A 35 10.95 -23.63 11.45
CA GLY A 35 11.95 -24.15 10.52
C GLY A 35 12.78 -23.07 9.83
N VAL A 36 12.42 -21.80 9.95
CA VAL A 36 13.19 -20.67 9.42
C VAL A 36 14.19 -20.19 10.47
N LEU A 37 15.46 -20.13 10.08
CA LEU A 37 16.49 -19.52 10.90
C LEU A 37 16.35 -18.00 10.83
N VAL A 38 16.10 -17.36 11.97
CA VAL A 38 16.02 -15.91 12.10
C VAL A 38 17.20 -15.43 12.93
N LYS A 39 17.98 -14.49 12.39
CA LYS A 39 19.10 -13.86 13.10
C LYS A 39 18.77 -12.40 13.36
N SER A 40 18.78 -11.98 14.62
CA SER A 40 18.80 -10.56 14.96
C SER A 40 20.22 -10.04 14.76
N ILE A 41 20.35 -8.91 14.07
CA ILE A 41 21.64 -8.35 13.68
C ILE A 41 21.71 -6.85 13.96
N SER A 42 22.91 -6.35 14.19
CA SER A 42 23.21 -4.93 14.41
C SER A 42 24.47 -4.48 13.69
N ASN A 43 24.77 -3.18 13.77
CA ASN A 43 25.93 -2.55 13.13
C ASN A 43 26.03 -2.88 11.63
N ILE A 44 24.88 -2.81 10.95
CA ILE A 44 24.78 -3.14 9.53
C ILE A 44 25.53 -2.07 8.73
N SER A 45 26.56 -2.50 8.01
CA SER A 45 27.30 -1.65 7.08
C SER A 45 27.35 -2.28 5.71
N HIS A 46 27.08 -1.47 4.69
CA HIS A 46 27.04 -1.92 3.31
C HIS A 46 28.46 -1.93 2.71
N LYS A 47 28.87 -3.08 2.16
CA LYS A 47 30.11 -3.21 1.37
C LYS A 47 29.93 -2.66 -0.05
N SER A 48 28.70 -2.67 -0.54
CA SER A 48 28.29 -2.15 -1.85
C SER A 48 27.08 -1.24 -1.69
N THR A 49 27.03 -0.14 -2.45
CA THR A 49 25.85 0.75 -2.46
C THR A 49 24.64 0.00 -3.00
N PRO A 50 23.59 -0.25 -2.20
CA PRO A 50 22.40 -0.90 -2.70
C PRO A 50 21.69 0.02 -3.69
N LEU A 51 21.10 -0.56 -4.74
CA LEU A 51 20.20 0.17 -5.62
C LEU A 51 18.93 0.50 -4.82
N LEU A 52 18.74 1.79 -4.53
CA LEU A 52 17.54 2.31 -3.89
C LEU A 52 16.52 2.63 -4.97
N ASN A 53 15.49 1.78 -5.08
CA ASN A 53 14.37 2.04 -5.97
C ASN A 53 13.45 3.11 -5.35
N SER A 54 13.83 4.37 -5.48
CA SER A 54 12.96 5.51 -5.16
C SER A 54 12.71 6.32 -6.43
N HIS A 55 11.45 6.38 -6.87
CA HIS A 55 11.06 7.29 -7.93
C HIS A 55 10.67 8.65 -7.35
N PRO A 56 11.17 9.77 -7.90
CA PRO A 56 10.72 11.09 -7.51
C PRO A 56 9.23 11.24 -7.85
N HIS A 57 8.44 11.71 -6.87
CA HIS A 57 7.04 12.05 -7.09
C HIS A 57 6.94 13.16 -8.15
N LYS A 58 6.56 12.82 -9.38
CA LYS A 58 6.15 13.82 -10.37
C LYS A 58 4.86 13.38 -11.07
N ASN A 59 4.06 14.40 -11.36
CA ASN A 59 2.72 14.44 -11.95
C ASN A 59 2.22 13.11 -12.53
N TYR A 60 1.11 12.61 -11.98
CA TYR A 60 0.42 11.43 -12.50
C TYR A 60 0.01 11.66 -13.96
N LYS A 61 0.49 10.80 -14.87
CA LYS A 61 -0.03 10.76 -16.24
C LYS A 61 -0.98 9.59 -16.33
N PHE A 62 -2.27 9.91 -16.39
CA PHE A 62 -3.33 8.91 -16.47
C PHE A 62 -3.65 8.62 -17.93
N LYS A 63 -3.71 7.34 -18.27
CA LYS A 63 -4.17 6.83 -19.56
C LYS A 63 -5.32 5.88 -19.33
N CYS A 64 -6.30 5.88 -20.23
CA CYS A 64 -7.34 4.86 -20.21
C CYS A 64 -6.75 3.47 -20.53
N GLN A 65 -7.58 2.43 -20.44
CA GLN A 65 -7.16 1.06 -20.76
C GLN A 65 -6.70 0.90 -22.22
N HIS A 66 -7.23 1.73 -23.12
CA HIS A 66 -6.83 1.77 -24.53
C HIS A 66 -5.55 2.59 -24.79
N GLY A 67 -4.91 3.13 -23.74
CA GLY A 67 -3.65 3.87 -23.84
C GLY A 67 -3.78 5.34 -24.23
N ILE A 68 -5.00 5.89 -24.28
CA ILE A 68 -5.26 7.31 -24.58
C ILE A 68 -5.13 8.13 -23.29
N ASP A 69 -4.43 9.26 -23.36
CA ASP A 69 -4.25 10.17 -22.24
C ASP A 69 -5.58 10.75 -21.74
N ILE A 70 -5.75 10.81 -20.42
CA ILE A 70 -6.87 11.49 -19.76
C ILE A 70 -6.42 12.93 -19.49
N GLU A 71 -6.99 13.89 -20.21
CA GLU A 71 -6.68 15.30 -20.01
C GLU A 71 -7.31 15.83 -18.71
N TYR A 72 -6.52 16.52 -17.90
CA TYR A 72 -7.01 17.18 -16.70
C TYR A 72 -6.30 18.52 -16.47
N ALA A 73 -7.00 19.46 -15.85
CA ALA A 73 -6.50 20.78 -15.47
C ALA A 73 -6.06 20.83 -14.00
N SER A 74 -6.63 19.96 -13.14
CA SER A 74 -6.29 19.94 -11.72
C SER A 74 -6.44 18.54 -11.11
N ILE A 75 -5.60 18.23 -10.13
CA ILE A 75 -5.71 17.06 -9.27
C ILE A 75 -5.84 17.56 -7.83
N ASN A 76 -6.86 17.09 -7.11
CA ASN A 76 -7.01 17.32 -5.67
C ASN A 76 -7.07 15.98 -4.96
N THR A 77 -6.29 15.81 -3.89
CA THR A 77 -6.33 14.58 -3.08
C THR A 77 -7.62 14.53 -2.27
N LEU A 78 -8.26 13.37 -2.24
CA LEU A 78 -9.37 13.10 -1.34
C LEU A 78 -8.83 12.98 0.10
N PRO A 79 -9.62 13.42 1.10
CA PRO A 79 -9.33 13.11 2.49
C PRO A 79 -9.34 11.59 2.71
N SER A 80 -8.64 11.14 3.76
CA SER A 80 -8.65 9.75 4.19
C SER A 80 -10.06 9.29 4.56
N GLU A 81 -10.38 8.01 4.35
CA GLU A 81 -11.68 7.45 4.78
C GLU A 81 -11.96 7.72 6.27
N GLY A 82 -13.20 8.07 6.60
CA GLY A 82 -13.62 8.37 7.97
C GLY A 82 -13.39 9.81 8.41
N TRP A 83 -12.96 10.71 7.51
CA TRP A 83 -12.90 12.15 7.80
C TRP A 83 -14.27 12.72 8.16
N GLU A 84 -15.34 12.12 7.64
CA GLU A 84 -16.72 12.49 7.95
C GLU A 84 -17.03 12.27 9.44
N GLU A 85 -16.52 11.18 10.04
CA GLU A 85 -16.70 10.88 11.47
C GLU A 85 -16.00 11.93 12.36
N LEU A 86 -14.89 12.52 11.88
CA LEU A 86 -14.20 13.60 12.60
C LEU A 86 -15.01 14.89 12.65
N ILE A 87 -15.85 15.15 11.64
CA ILE A 87 -16.74 16.32 11.61
C ILE A 87 -17.84 16.18 12.67
N GLU A 88 -18.39 14.98 12.84
CA GLU A 88 -19.37 14.72 13.89
C GLU A 88 -18.77 14.89 15.30
N CYS A 89 -17.52 14.45 15.50
CA CYS A 89 -16.81 14.64 16.77
C CYS A 89 -16.43 16.11 17.08
N TRP A 90 -16.40 16.98 16.07
CA TRP A 90 -16.09 18.41 16.25
C TRP A 90 -17.34 19.26 16.53
N SER A 91 -18.53 18.77 16.19
CA SER A 91 -19.76 19.46 16.57
C SER A 91 -20.13 19.13 18.01
N CYS A 92 -20.04 20.11 18.91
CA CYS A 92 -20.60 20.02 20.27
C CYS A 92 -22.15 19.95 20.26
N HIS A 93 -22.76 20.13 19.08
CA HIS A 93 -24.21 20.12 18.86
C HIS A 93 -24.59 18.95 17.95
N ASN A 94 -25.37 18.00 18.48
CA ASN A 94 -25.93 16.90 17.71
C ASN A 94 -26.60 17.43 16.43
N ASN A 95 -26.12 16.95 15.27
CA ASN A 95 -26.67 17.20 13.92
C ASN A 95 -26.34 18.54 13.24
N GLU A 96 -25.39 19.34 13.71
CA GLU A 96 -25.05 20.63 13.06
C GLU A 96 -24.57 20.46 11.60
N PHE A 97 -23.93 19.33 11.31
CA PHE A 97 -23.43 18.99 9.97
C PHE A 97 -24.17 17.81 9.32
N LYS A 98 -25.39 17.48 9.77
CA LYS A 98 -26.14 16.34 9.23
C LYS A 98 -26.36 16.44 7.71
N SER A 99 -26.56 17.66 7.19
CA SER A 99 -26.70 17.90 5.75
C SER A 99 -25.39 17.77 4.97
N MET A 100 -24.23 17.74 5.64
CA MET A 100 -22.95 17.45 4.97
C MET A 100 -22.80 15.98 4.63
N LEU A 101 -23.50 15.08 5.32
CA LEU A 101 -23.56 13.66 4.99
C LEU A 101 -24.26 13.40 3.64
N ASP A 102 -25.11 14.34 3.21
CA ASP A 102 -25.84 14.26 1.93
C ASP A 102 -25.07 14.90 0.76
N LEU A 103 -23.87 15.46 1.00
CA LEU A 103 -23.08 16.10 -0.04
C LEU A 103 -22.45 15.05 -0.97
N THR A 104 -22.84 15.08 -2.23
CA THR A 104 -22.18 14.28 -3.27
C THR A 104 -20.87 14.93 -3.70
N ILE A 105 -19.78 14.21 -3.54
CA ILE A 105 -18.47 14.62 -4.05
C ILE A 105 -18.55 14.83 -5.57
N LYS A 106 -18.21 16.04 -6.04
CA LYS A 106 -18.21 16.38 -7.47
C LYS A 106 -16.89 17.05 -7.89
N PRO A 107 -16.14 16.46 -8.83
CA PRO A 107 -14.98 17.09 -9.42
C PRO A 107 -15.38 18.34 -10.22
N ARG A 108 -14.49 19.33 -10.27
CA ARG A 108 -14.60 20.45 -11.21
C ARG A 108 -14.43 19.94 -12.65
N PRO A 109 -14.88 20.68 -13.69
CA PRO A 109 -14.59 20.30 -15.08
C PRO A 109 -13.08 20.12 -15.29
N LYS A 110 -12.68 19.05 -15.99
CA LYS A 110 -11.27 18.61 -16.10
C LYS A 110 -10.56 18.47 -14.75
N GLY A 111 -11.29 18.16 -13.68
CA GLY A 111 -10.76 17.96 -12.33
C GLY A 111 -10.73 16.48 -11.97
N ILE A 112 -9.61 16.05 -11.39
CA ILE A 112 -9.46 14.71 -10.84
C ILE A 112 -9.43 14.81 -9.31
N LEU A 113 -10.26 14.02 -8.65
CA LEU A 113 -10.15 13.77 -7.22
C LEU A 113 -9.41 12.45 -7.02
N LEU A 114 -8.31 12.48 -6.28
CA LEU A 114 -7.34 11.40 -6.19
C LEU A 114 -7.37 10.74 -4.82
N SER A 115 -7.69 9.46 -4.76
CA SER A 115 -7.39 8.57 -3.62
C SER A 115 -6.16 7.71 -3.94
N HIS A 116 -5.67 6.94 -2.96
CA HIS A 116 -4.55 6.02 -3.17
C HIS A 116 -4.88 4.89 -4.15
N LEU A 117 -6.14 4.41 -4.18
CA LEU A 117 -6.54 3.25 -5.00
C LEU A 117 -7.51 3.59 -6.14
N TYR A 118 -8.00 4.82 -6.22
CA TYR A 118 -8.96 5.23 -7.24
C TYR A 118 -8.93 6.73 -7.49
N ILE A 119 -9.50 7.13 -8.62
CA ILE A 119 -9.82 8.52 -8.94
C ILE A 119 -11.32 8.71 -9.10
N ILE A 120 -11.77 9.95 -8.94
CA ILE A 120 -13.11 10.41 -9.31
C ILE A 120 -12.96 11.56 -10.30
N LEU A 121 -13.59 11.44 -11.47
CA LEU A 121 -13.63 12.47 -12.51
C LEU A 121 -15.02 12.52 -13.16
N ASN A 122 -15.34 13.57 -13.90
CA ASN A 122 -16.59 13.58 -14.67
C ASN A 122 -16.48 12.60 -15.85
N ASP A 123 -17.57 11.91 -16.18
CA ASP A 123 -17.58 10.98 -17.32
C ASP A 123 -17.23 11.67 -18.65
N ASN A 124 -17.68 12.93 -18.83
CA ASN A 124 -17.33 13.75 -19.99
C ASN A 124 -15.86 14.19 -20.05
N ASP A 125 -15.09 14.01 -18.96
CA ASP A 125 -13.65 14.27 -18.95
C ASP A 125 -12.85 13.01 -19.33
N MET A 126 -13.50 11.85 -19.50
CA MET A 126 -12.86 10.64 -20.05
C MET A 126 -12.63 10.78 -21.57
N PRO A 127 -11.62 10.09 -22.13
CA PRO A 127 -11.48 9.95 -23.57
C PRO A 127 -12.73 9.31 -24.19
N GLU A 128 -13.10 9.71 -25.41
CA GLU A 128 -14.33 9.27 -26.11
C GLU A 128 -14.50 7.73 -26.13
N CYS A 129 -13.40 6.98 -26.21
CA CYS A 129 -13.41 5.52 -26.20
C CYS A 129 -13.90 4.90 -24.87
N CYS A 130 -13.99 5.69 -23.80
CA CYS A 130 -14.34 5.27 -22.45
C CYS A 130 -15.46 6.10 -21.82
N THR A 131 -15.96 7.12 -22.50
CA THR A 131 -17.09 7.94 -22.06
C THR A 131 -18.39 7.14 -22.19
N GLU A 132 -19.22 7.13 -21.16
CA GLU A 132 -20.52 6.44 -21.15
C GLU A 132 -21.70 7.40 -21.41
N GLY A 133 -21.43 8.70 -21.56
CA GLY A 133 -22.42 9.75 -21.83
C GLY A 133 -23.24 10.12 -20.59
N THR A 134 -22.74 9.82 -19.40
CA THR A 134 -23.46 10.06 -18.14
C THR A 134 -23.11 11.44 -17.55
N ARG A 135 -24.03 12.01 -16.77
CA ARG A 135 -23.79 13.29 -16.06
C ARG A 135 -23.22 13.09 -14.65
N VAL A 136 -22.95 11.85 -14.26
CA VAL A 136 -22.54 11.48 -12.91
C VAL A 136 -21.02 11.31 -12.89
N PRO A 137 -20.32 11.79 -11.84
CA PRO A 137 -18.90 11.51 -11.68
C PRO A 137 -18.63 10.01 -11.61
N ARG A 138 -17.60 9.55 -12.32
CA ARG A 138 -17.18 8.16 -12.36
C ARG A 138 -16.07 7.93 -11.34
N LYS A 139 -16.21 6.88 -10.54
CA LYS A 139 -15.11 6.31 -9.76
C LYS A 139 -14.38 5.28 -10.63
N VAL A 140 -13.07 5.44 -10.77
CA VAL A 140 -12.21 4.57 -11.57
C VAL A 140 -11.05 4.09 -10.70
N PHE A 141 -10.91 2.78 -10.52
CA PHE A 141 -9.82 2.24 -9.71
C PHE A 141 -8.49 2.30 -10.46
N MET A 142 -7.37 2.39 -9.73
CA MET A 142 -6.03 2.49 -10.33
C MET A 142 -5.64 1.25 -11.14
N ASN A 143 -6.26 0.09 -10.87
CA ASN A 143 -6.07 -1.11 -11.70
C ASN A 143 -6.90 -1.10 -13.00
N GLU A 144 -7.80 -0.14 -13.17
CA GLU A 144 -8.66 0.01 -14.34
C GLU A 144 -8.11 1.08 -15.30
N ILE A 145 -7.00 1.73 -14.98
CA ILE A 145 -6.33 2.72 -15.80
C ILE A 145 -4.83 2.48 -15.80
N ASN A 146 -4.14 3.05 -16.77
CA ASN A 146 -2.69 2.99 -16.84
C ASN A 146 -2.13 4.29 -16.25
N VAL A 147 -1.17 4.17 -15.33
CA VAL A 147 -0.50 5.33 -14.73
C VAL A 147 0.99 5.23 -14.97
N GLU A 148 1.53 6.15 -15.76
CA GLU A 148 2.93 6.09 -16.22
C GLU A 148 3.91 6.07 -15.04
N GLY A 149 4.77 5.04 -14.99
CA GLY A 149 5.79 4.89 -13.94
C GLY A 149 5.27 4.39 -12.58
N PHE A 150 4.00 3.98 -12.49
CA PHE A 150 3.42 3.46 -11.25
C PHE A 150 2.85 2.05 -11.42
N SER A 151 3.23 1.16 -10.51
CA SER A 151 2.61 -0.17 -10.40
C SER A 151 1.40 -0.13 -9.47
N ASN A 152 0.51 -1.12 -9.61
CA ASN A 152 -0.56 -1.36 -8.64
C ASN A 152 -0.03 -1.65 -7.21
N GLN A 153 1.19 -2.17 -7.09
CA GLN A 153 1.84 -2.37 -5.79
C GLN A 153 2.23 -1.06 -5.11
N VAL A 154 2.61 -0.02 -5.86
CA VAL A 154 2.88 1.31 -5.28
C VAL A 154 1.60 1.93 -4.73
N PHE A 155 0.49 1.83 -5.47
CA PHE A 155 -0.80 2.32 -4.99
C PHE A 155 -1.25 1.60 -3.73
N LEU A 156 -1.11 0.26 -3.71
CA LEU A 156 -1.43 -0.54 -2.54
C LEU A 156 -0.54 -0.18 -1.33
N TYR A 157 0.76 -0.04 -1.54
CA TYR A 157 1.70 0.36 -0.49
C TYR A 157 1.30 1.70 0.13
N LYS A 158 1.02 2.72 -0.71
CA LYS A 158 0.60 4.05 -0.24
C LYS A 158 -0.73 4.00 0.52
N PHE A 159 -1.70 3.21 0.02
CA PHE A 159 -2.98 3.01 0.70
C PHE A 159 -2.81 2.42 2.09
N LEU A 160 -2.06 1.32 2.21
CA LEU A 160 -1.81 0.68 3.51
C LEU A 160 -1.04 1.60 4.46
N LEU A 161 -0.03 2.31 3.93
CA LEU A 161 0.76 3.25 4.69
C LEU A 161 -0.09 4.35 5.33
N GLU A 162 -1.04 4.91 4.57
CA GLU A 162 -1.95 5.93 5.06
C GLU A 162 -2.97 5.35 6.04
N HIS A 163 -3.57 4.20 5.69
CA HIS A 163 -4.54 3.50 6.55
C HIS A 163 -3.98 3.25 7.95
N PHE A 164 -2.74 2.76 8.03
CA PHE A 164 -2.09 2.41 9.30
C PHE A 164 -1.57 3.60 10.13
N LYS A 165 -1.67 4.85 9.63
CA LYS A 165 -1.41 6.03 10.46
C LYS A 165 -2.51 6.24 11.50
N MET A 166 -3.74 5.92 11.14
CA MET A 166 -4.94 6.19 11.95
C MET A 166 -5.60 4.90 12.48
N ASN A 167 -5.30 3.75 11.87
CA ASN A 167 -5.93 2.48 12.20
C ASN A 167 -4.88 1.44 12.59
N SER A 168 -5.15 0.60 13.60
CA SER A 168 -4.24 -0.46 14.03
C SER A 168 -4.32 -1.74 13.17
N HIS A 169 -5.42 -1.92 12.46
CA HIS A 169 -5.70 -3.10 11.65
C HIS A 169 -6.53 -2.77 10.41
N PHE A 170 -6.41 -3.60 9.39
CA PHE A 170 -7.19 -3.56 8.17
C PHE A 170 -7.90 -4.91 8.00
N LEU A 171 -9.23 -4.90 8.02
CA LEU A 171 -10.05 -6.07 7.78
C LEU A 171 -10.45 -6.14 6.30
N TYR A 172 -10.36 -7.32 5.72
CA TYR A 172 -10.85 -7.59 4.36
C TYR A 172 -11.46 -8.99 4.25
N THR A 173 -12.32 -9.18 3.25
CA THR A 173 -12.91 -10.48 2.95
C THR A 173 -12.36 -11.01 1.63
N LEU A 174 -11.90 -12.26 1.62
CA LEU A 174 -11.46 -12.98 0.43
C LEU A 174 -12.01 -14.41 0.49
N ASP A 175 -12.65 -14.86 -0.59
CA ASP A 175 -13.22 -16.21 -0.71
C ASP A 175 -14.08 -16.62 0.51
N ASN A 176 -14.96 -15.70 0.95
CA ASN A 176 -15.86 -15.82 2.12
C ASN A 176 -15.18 -15.92 3.49
N LYS A 177 -13.88 -15.67 3.58
CA LYS A 177 -13.12 -15.61 4.83
C LYS A 177 -12.74 -14.18 5.16
N VAL A 178 -12.77 -13.83 6.43
CA VAL A 178 -12.34 -12.51 6.90
C VAL A 178 -10.90 -12.60 7.38
N TYR A 179 -10.08 -11.69 6.90
CA TYR A 179 -8.67 -11.57 7.25
C TYR A 179 -8.42 -10.27 7.97
N GLU A 180 -7.54 -10.33 8.95
CA GLU A 180 -6.98 -9.19 9.64
C GLU A 180 -5.53 -8.99 9.24
N LEU A 181 -5.24 -7.80 8.71
CA LEU A 181 -3.91 -7.32 8.42
C LEU A 181 -3.52 -6.28 9.48
N THR A 182 -2.43 -6.52 10.19
CA THR A 182 -1.85 -5.59 11.17
C THR A 182 -0.49 -5.10 10.70
N CYS A 183 -0.23 -3.80 10.88
CA CYS A 183 1.08 -3.21 10.66
C CYS A 183 1.91 -3.30 11.94
N PHE A 184 3.15 -3.77 11.84
CA PHE A 184 4.11 -3.72 12.93
C PHE A 184 4.91 -2.42 12.87
N TYR A 185 5.58 -2.16 11.74
CA TYR A 185 6.42 -0.98 11.52
C TYR A 185 6.88 -0.86 10.07
N LYS A 186 7.49 0.28 9.75
CA LYS A 186 8.16 0.54 8.46
C LYS A 186 9.62 0.10 8.55
N CYS A 187 10.15 -0.43 7.46
CA CYS A 187 11.53 -0.89 7.39
C CYS A 187 12.05 -0.78 5.94
N THR A 188 13.33 -1.08 5.76
CA THR A 188 13.92 -1.34 4.45
C THR A 188 14.17 -2.84 4.32
N VAL A 189 13.70 -3.43 3.23
CA VAL A 189 13.95 -4.83 2.91
C VAL A 189 14.94 -4.91 1.76
N PHE A 190 16.01 -5.68 1.96
CA PHE A 190 17.00 -5.99 0.95
C PHE A 190 16.85 -7.42 0.46
N ILE A 191 16.74 -7.56 -0.86
CA ILE A 191 16.55 -8.81 -1.57
C ILE A 191 17.39 -8.83 -2.85
N PHE A 192 17.64 -10.03 -3.36
CA PHE A 192 18.25 -10.19 -4.67
C PHE A 192 17.18 -10.25 -5.76
N VAL A 193 17.27 -9.36 -6.74
CA VAL A 193 16.41 -9.36 -7.92
C VAL A 193 17.31 -9.46 -9.14
N ASN A 194 17.18 -10.53 -9.92
CA ASN A 194 18.04 -10.79 -11.09
C ASN A 194 19.55 -10.75 -10.77
N GLY A 195 19.94 -11.18 -9.56
CA GLY A 195 21.33 -11.16 -9.10
C GLY A 195 21.80 -9.83 -8.51
N GLU A 196 20.98 -8.77 -8.56
CA GLU A 196 21.32 -7.47 -8.00
C GLU A 196 20.80 -7.31 -6.57
N PHE A 197 21.61 -6.70 -5.70
CA PHE A 197 21.26 -6.42 -4.32
C PHE A 197 20.46 -5.11 -4.22
N CYS A 198 19.15 -5.23 -4.07
CA CYS A 198 18.20 -4.12 -4.16
C CYS A 198 17.53 -3.84 -2.81
N GLY A 199 17.44 -2.55 -2.46
CA GLY A 199 16.75 -2.08 -1.26
C GLY A 199 15.39 -1.48 -1.60
N TYR A 200 14.35 -1.91 -0.88
CA TYR A 200 12.98 -1.43 -1.03
C TYR A 200 12.44 -0.91 0.30
N LYS A 201 11.74 0.22 0.28
CA LYS A 201 10.91 0.62 1.42
C LYS A 201 9.79 -0.40 1.60
N ALA A 202 9.53 -0.75 2.84
CA ALA A 202 8.61 -1.81 3.19
C ALA A 202 7.78 -1.47 4.42
N ILE A 203 6.58 -2.07 4.49
CA ILE A 203 5.79 -2.15 5.71
C ILE A 203 5.79 -3.61 6.14
N LYS A 204 6.27 -3.88 7.36
CA LYS A 204 6.16 -5.20 7.97
C LYS A 204 4.76 -5.37 8.50
N VAL A 205 4.13 -6.48 8.11
CA VAL A 205 2.74 -6.77 8.42
C VAL A 205 2.58 -8.20 8.90
N GLY A 206 1.47 -8.44 9.60
CA GLY A 206 0.97 -9.76 9.96
C GLY A 206 -0.42 -9.96 9.37
N VAL A 207 -0.69 -11.13 8.80
CA VAL A 207 -2.01 -11.52 8.30
C VAL A 207 -2.51 -12.75 9.05
N LYS A 208 -3.78 -12.74 9.45
CA LYS A 208 -4.45 -13.95 9.94
C LYS A 208 -5.93 -13.97 9.59
N GLU A 209 -6.51 -15.17 9.52
CA GLU A 209 -7.97 -15.34 9.46
C GLU A 209 -8.60 -14.93 10.79
N THR A 210 -9.79 -14.33 10.76
CA THR A 210 -10.47 -13.80 11.94
C THR A 210 -12.00 -13.92 11.84
N GLU A 211 -12.67 -13.91 12.99
CA GLU A 211 -14.14 -13.90 13.09
C GLU A 211 -14.71 -12.48 13.29
N LYS A 212 -13.85 -11.45 13.24
CA LYS A 212 -14.29 -10.06 13.42
C LYS A 212 -15.29 -9.65 12.35
N LYS A 213 -16.35 -8.94 12.77
CA LYS A 213 -17.33 -8.36 11.83
C LYS A 213 -16.71 -7.21 11.06
N MET A 214 -16.92 -7.20 9.75
CA MET A 214 -16.48 -6.14 8.85
C MET A 214 -17.66 -5.24 8.49
N LYS A 215 -17.46 -3.93 8.48
CA LYS A 215 -18.34 -2.99 7.76
C LYS A 215 -17.88 -2.95 6.30
N GLU A 216 -18.81 -2.94 5.35
CA GLU A 216 -18.45 -2.77 3.94
C GLU A 216 -17.61 -1.51 3.73
N LYS A 217 -16.52 -1.64 2.97
CA LYS A 217 -15.64 -0.54 2.60
C LYS A 217 -15.69 -0.35 1.10
N ASN A 218 -16.11 0.83 0.67
CA ASN A 218 -16.17 1.16 -0.75
C ASN A 218 -14.83 1.64 -1.31
N SER A 219 -13.81 1.92 -0.49
CA SER A 219 -12.50 2.44 -0.94
C SER A 219 -11.65 1.46 -1.75
N ILE A 220 -11.89 0.16 -1.63
CA ILE A 220 -11.04 -0.89 -2.19
C ILE A 220 -11.90 -1.88 -2.97
N ASN A 221 -11.44 -2.27 -4.17
CA ASN A 221 -12.12 -3.29 -4.97
C ASN A 221 -11.51 -4.67 -4.74
N GLU A 222 -12.18 -5.68 -5.28
CA GLU A 222 -11.74 -7.08 -5.18
C GLU A 222 -10.33 -7.31 -5.74
N TYR A 223 -9.96 -6.62 -6.83
CA TYR A 223 -8.62 -6.71 -7.41
C TYR A 223 -7.55 -6.36 -6.37
N PHE A 224 -7.68 -5.22 -5.68
CA PHE A 224 -6.72 -4.80 -4.66
C PHE A 224 -6.77 -5.68 -3.41
N ILE A 225 -7.93 -6.25 -3.05
CA ILE A 225 -8.02 -7.26 -1.99
C ILE A 225 -7.21 -8.50 -2.33
N ARG A 226 -7.36 -9.04 -3.55
CA ARG A 226 -6.54 -10.16 -4.01
C ARG A 226 -5.07 -9.79 -4.02
N LEU A 227 -4.74 -8.57 -4.46
CA LEU A 227 -3.36 -8.07 -4.50
C LEU A 227 -2.73 -7.97 -3.10
N ILE A 228 -3.49 -7.58 -2.06
CA ILE A 228 -3.03 -7.63 -0.66
C ILE A 228 -2.59 -9.04 -0.32
N HIS A 229 -3.44 -10.02 -0.56
CA HIS A 229 -3.17 -11.39 -0.14
C HIS A 229 -2.00 -12.03 -0.93
N THR A 230 -1.86 -11.71 -2.22
CA THR A 230 -0.83 -12.33 -3.09
C THR A 230 0.49 -11.57 -3.14
N SER A 231 0.51 -10.26 -2.89
CA SER A 231 1.73 -9.44 -3.04
C SER A 231 2.55 -9.33 -1.76
N MET A 232 2.06 -9.88 -0.65
CA MET A 232 2.80 -9.93 0.60
C MET A 232 4.01 -10.85 0.42
N MET A 233 5.22 -10.29 0.56
CA MET A 233 6.45 -11.07 0.60
C MET A 233 6.53 -11.76 1.95
N ARG A 234 6.27 -13.07 1.99
CA ARG A 234 6.23 -13.86 3.22
C ARG A 234 7.64 -14.08 3.78
N ALA A 235 7.78 -13.94 5.09
CA ALA A 235 8.99 -14.33 5.83
C ALA A 235 9.01 -15.82 6.20
N GLU A 236 7.92 -16.54 5.91
CA GLU A 236 7.71 -17.95 6.26
C GLU A 236 7.75 -18.23 7.78
N ILE A 237 7.45 -17.20 8.58
CA ILE A 237 7.31 -17.32 10.03
C ILE A 237 5.93 -16.87 10.49
N GLU A 238 5.52 -17.38 11.65
CA GLU A 238 4.30 -16.99 12.33
C GLU A 238 4.64 -16.36 13.68
N ILE A 239 4.02 -15.22 14.00
CA ILE A 239 4.14 -14.58 15.31
C ILE A 239 2.73 -14.29 15.83
N LEU A 240 2.39 -14.84 17.00
CA LEU A 240 1.07 -14.66 17.63
C LEU A 240 -0.12 -15.01 16.71
N GLY A 241 0.03 -16.06 15.89
CA GLY A 241 -1.01 -16.48 14.94
C GLY A 241 -1.06 -15.67 13.64
N TYR A 242 -0.14 -14.72 13.43
CA TYR A 242 -0.04 -13.96 12.17
C TYR A 242 1.06 -14.49 11.28
N ASP A 243 0.73 -14.77 10.03
CA ASP A 243 1.69 -14.94 8.95
C ASP A 243 2.41 -13.62 8.72
N ILE A 244 3.73 -13.61 8.91
CA ILE A 244 4.53 -12.39 8.78
C ILE A 244 4.97 -12.19 7.34
N GLY A 245 4.86 -10.95 6.87
CA GLY A 245 5.38 -10.56 5.58
C GLY A 245 5.56 -9.06 5.41
N PHE A 246 5.84 -8.68 4.17
CA PHE A 246 6.23 -7.32 3.82
C PHE A 246 5.49 -6.85 2.56
N PHE A 247 4.94 -5.64 2.61
CA PHE A 247 4.52 -4.91 1.41
C PHE A 247 5.63 -3.98 0.98
N LEU A 248 6.15 -4.19 -0.23
CA LEU A 248 7.28 -3.45 -0.78
C LEU A 248 6.79 -2.33 -1.70
N GLU A 249 7.41 -1.14 -1.60
CA GLU A 249 7.22 -0.04 -2.55
C GLU A 249 7.96 -0.35 -3.86
N LYS A 250 7.32 -1.07 -4.80
CA LYS A 250 7.93 -1.50 -6.08
C LYS A 250 7.44 -0.69 -7.28
N TYR A 251 8.28 0.19 -7.80
CA TYR A 251 8.03 0.91 -9.06
C TYR A 251 8.26 0.00 -10.28
N THR A 252 7.53 0.23 -11.38
CA THR A 252 7.83 -0.37 -12.68
C THR A 252 9.02 0.36 -13.31
N SER A 253 10.06 -0.38 -13.69
CA SER A 253 11.17 0.09 -14.52
C SER A 253 10.75 0.34 -15.96
#